data_AF-A0A7K0TBQ1-F1
#
_entry.id   AF-A0A7K0TBQ1-F1
#
_cell.length_a   1.000
_cell.length_b   1.000
_cell.length_c   1.000
_cell.angle_alpha   90.00
_cell.angle_beta   90.00
_cell.angle_gamma   90.00
#
_symmetry.space_group_name_H-M   'P 1'
#
loop_
_entity.id
_entity.type
_entity.pdbx_description
1 polymer ?
#
loop_
_entity_poly.entity_id
_entity_poly.type
_entity_poly.pdbx_seq_one_letter_code
_entity_poly.pdbx_strand_id
1 'polypeptide(L)' 'MIITLELVPGSLISESELMSTLGFGRTPIREALRSLANEKLVEVYPRRGMFV' A
#
# COMPACT_ATOMS: atom_id res chain seq x y z
N MET A 1 4.78 -1.47 9.07
CA MET A 1 4.62 -0.25 8.26
C MET A 1 3.39 0.60 8.62
N ILE A 2 2.14 0.14 8.42
CA ILE A 2 0.94 0.98 8.68
C ILE A 2 0.63 1.09 10.19
N ILE A 3 0.40 -0.04 10.88
CA ILE A 3 0.09 -0.04 12.33
C ILE A 3 1.25 0.49 13.19
N THR A 4 2.48 0.37 12.69
CA THR A 4 3.69 0.86 13.35
C THR A 4 3.97 2.34 13.03
N LEU A 5 3.12 2.98 12.22
CA LEU A 5 3.25 4.37 11.76
C LEU A 5 4.54 4.68 11.00
N GLU A 6 5.21 3.68 10.43
CA GLU A 6 6.30 3.92 9.48
C GLU A 6 5.77 4.52 8.17
N LEU A 7 4.53 4.17 7.80
CA LEU A 7 3.77 4.89 6.79
C LEU A 7 2.77 5.80 7.49
N VAL A 8 2.96 7.10 7.31
CA VAL A 8 2.14 8.13 7.94
C VAL A 8 0.75 8.14 7.29
N PRO A 9 -0.35 8.34 8.04
CA PRO A 9 -1.66 8.56 7.45
C PRO A 9 -1.66 9.69 6.41
N GLY A 10 -2.35 9.47 5.29
CA GLY A 10 -2.38 10.36 4.14
C GLY A 10 -1.14 10.29 3.25
N SER A 11 -0.14 9.44 3.56
CA SER A 11 1.02 9.25 2.69
C SER A 11 0.68 8.42 1.46
N LEU A 12 1.34 8.74 0.34
CA LEU A 12 1.22 7.97 -0.90
C LEU A 12 2.00 6.65 -0.77
N ILE A 13 1.34 5.55 -1.11
CA ILE A 13 1.94 4.22 -1.16
C ILE A 13 2.49 3.96 -2.57
N SER A 14 3.79 3.66 -2.63
CA SER A 14 4.49 3.28 -3.86
C SER A 14 4.60 1.75 -3.98
N GLU A 15 3.87 1.14 -4.92
CA GLU A 15 3.97 -0.31 -5.19
C GLU A 15 5.41 -0.72 -5.52
N SER A 16 6.12 0.09 -6.31
CA SER A 16 7.51 -0.21 -6.70
C SER A 16 8.48 -0.19 -5.52
N GLU A 17 8.26 0.70 -4.55
CA GLU A 17 9.08 0.77 -3.34
C GLU A 17 8.78 -0.39 -2.39
N LEU A 18 7.50 -0.77 -2.27
CA LEU A 18 7.14 -1.96 -1.51
C LEU A 18 7.69 -3.24 -2.15
N MET A 19 7.67 -3.33 -3.49
CA MET A 19 8.28 -4.45 -4.21
C MET A 19 9.79 -4.55 -3.96
N SER A 20 10.52 -3.42 -4.01
CA SER A 20 11.97 -3.43 -3.78
C SER A 20 12.32 -3.71 -2.32
N THR A 21 11.53 -3.18 -1.37
CA THR A 21 11.77 -3.33 0.07
C THR A 21 11.40 -4.72 0.57
N LEU A 22 10.27 -5.27 0.11
CA LEU A 22 9.75 -6.56 0.58
C LEU A 22 10.19 -7.74 -0.30
N GLY A 23 10.76 -7.48 -1.48
CA GLY A 23 11.24 -8.52 -2.41
C GLY A 23 10.14 -9.31 -3.12
N PHE A 24 8.88 -8.84 -3.05
CA PHE A 24 7.75 -9.50 -3.71
C PHE A 24 7.44 -8.90 -5.09
N GLY A 25 6.82 -9.70 -5.95
CA GLY A 25 6.35 -9.27 -7.27
C GLY A 25 5.11 -8.39 -7.22
N ARG A 26 4.68 -7.88 -8.38
CA ARG A 26 3.52 -6.97 -8.52
C ARG A 26 2.20 -7.58 -8.02
N THR A 27 1.92 -8.83 -8.39
CA THR A 27 0.66 -9.51 -8.05
C THR A 27 0.44 -9.62 -6.53
N PRO A 28 1.36 -10.21 -5.73
CA PRO A 28 1.16 -10.33 -4.29
C PRO A 28 1.11 -8.96 -3.58
N ILE A 29 1.89 -7.97 -4.03
CA ILE A 29 1.83 -6.60 -3.48
C ILE A 29 0.45 -5.99 -3.72
N ARG A 30 -0.08 -6.11 -4.93
CA ARG A 30 -1.40 -5.57 -5.27
C ARG A 30 -2.53 -6.27 -4.54
N GLU A 31 -2.43 -7.58 -4.30
CA GLU A 31 -3.41 -8.32 -3.49
C GLU A 31 -3.37 -7.89 -2.02
N ALA A 32 -2.17 -7.74 -1.44
CA ALA A 32 -2.02 -7.24 -0.08
C ALA A 32 -2.61 -5.84 0.09
N LEU A 33 -2.31 -4.92 -0.82
CA LEU A 33 -2.86 -3.56 -0.79
C LEU A 33 -4.39 -3.55 -0.97
N ARG A 34 -4.94 -4.46 -1.77
CA ARG A 34 -6.39 -4.65 -1.88
C ARG A 34 -7.02 -5.19 -0.58
N SER A 35 -6.37 -6.13 0.09
CA SER A 35 -6.84 -6.61 1.40
C SER A 35 -6.87 -5.47 2.42
N LEU A 36 -5.78 -4.69 2.50
CA LEU A 36 -5.69 -3.53 3.39
C LEU A 36 -6.75 -2.47 3.08
N ALA A 37 -7.09 -2.27 1.80
CA ALA A 37 -8.18 -1.39 1.40
C ALA A 37 -9.56 -1.91 1.85
N ASN A 38 -9.80 -3.23 1.78
CA ASN A 38 -11.03 -3.84 2.32
C ASN A 38 -11.13 -3.67 3.84
N GLU A 39 -10.00 -3.67 4.54
CA GLU A 39 -9.89 -3.44 5.98
C GLU A 39 -9.91 -1.94 6.36
N LYS A 40 -10.05 -1.03 5.38
CA LYS A 40 -10.03 0.43 5.55
C LYS A 40 -8.74 0.99 6.14
N LEU A 41 -7.63 0.30 5.92
CA LEU A 41 -6.28 0.74 6.28
C LEU A 41 -5.57 1.48 5.15
N VAL A 42 -6.13 1.43 3.94
CA VAL A 42 -5.61 2.07 2.73
C VAL A 42 -6.79 2.56 1.88
N GLU A 43 -6.68 3.76 1.32
CA GLU A 43 -7.63 4.32 0.36
C GLU A 43 -7.07 4.24 -1.07
N VAL A 44 -7.90 3.75 -2.00
CA VAL A 44 -7.53 3.63 -3.42
C VAL A 44 -8.19 4.75 -4.22
N TYR A 45 -7.38 5.64 -4.79
CA TYR A 45 -7.86 6.70 -5.68
C TYR A 45 -7.50 6.38 -7.14
N PRO A 46 -8.51 6.13 -8.00
CA PRO A 46 -8.27 5.84 -9.42
C PRO A 46 -7.40 6.93 -10.06
N ARG A 47 -6.33 6.53 -10.75
CA ARG A 47 -5.35 7.41 -11.43
C ARG A 47 -4.51 8.31 -10.51
N ARG A 48 -4.71 8.28 -9.19
CA ARG A 48 -3.91 9.03 -8.21
C ARG A 48 -3.01 8.13 -7.35
N GLY A 49 -3.35 6.85 -7.20
CA GLY A 49 -2.57 5.88 -6.44
C GLY A 49 -3.31 5.40 -5.19
N MET A 50 -2.55 4.90 -4.22
CA MET A 50 -3.05 4.38 -2.94
C MET A 50 -2.48 5.19 -1.79
N PHE A 51 -3.27 5.40 -0.74
CA PHE A 51 -2.90 6.23 0.41
C PHE A 51 -3.19 5.47 1.70
N VAL A 52 -2.39 5.68 2.74
CA VAL A 52 -2.67 5.15 4.09
C VAL A 52 -3.77 5.95 4.78
#